data_AF-A0A7S2E5V4-F1
#
_entry.id   AF-A0A7S2E5V4-F1
#
_cell.length_a   1.000
_cell.length_b   1.000
_cell.length_c   1.000
_cell.angle_alpha   90.00
_cell.angle_beta   90.00
_cell.angle_gamma   90.00
#
_symmetry.space_group_name_H-M   'P 1'
#
loop_
_entity.id
_entity.type
_entity.pdbx_description
1 polymer ?
#
loop_
_entity_poly.entity_id
_entity_poly.type
_entity_poly.pdbx_seq_one_letter_code
_entity_poly.pdbx_strand_id
1 'polypeptide(L)'
;KRWEYCDVPECVVEVGCVDSSDTLQKGYRGGLAETSSGLTCQRWDSQSPQSHTRTTVNYPDSGLNENYCRNPDDEPGGAWCYTTDPNKRWEYCDVPECVVEVGCVDSSDTLQKGYRGGLAETSSGLTCQRWDSQSPQSHTRTTVNYPDSGLNENYCRNPDDEPGGAWCYTTDPNKRWEYCD
;
A
#
# COMPACT_ATOMS: atom_id res chain seq x y z
N LYS A 1 -9.37 32.96 -5.64
CA LYS A 1 -8.69 31.74 -6.16
C LYS A 1 -9.73 30.64 -6.24
N ARG A 2 -9.76 29.81 -7.30
CA ARG A 2 -10.91 28.94 -7.62
C ARG A 2 -10.79 27.54 -7.00
N TRP A 3 -9.61 27.12 -6.56
CA TRP A 3 -9.29 25.93 -5.75
C TRP A 3 -7.76 25.95 -5.50
N GLU A 4 -7.32 25.34 -4.41
CA GLU A 4 -5.92 24.94 -4.13
C GLU A 4 -5.95 23.47 -3.67
N TYR A 5 -4.88 22.72 -3.91
CA TYR A 5 -4.79 21.30 -3.57
C TYR A 5 -4.60 21.13 -2.05
N CYS A 6 -5.12 20.04 -1.48
CA CYS A 6 -4.86 19.67 -0.10
C CYS A 6 -3.37 19.40 0.11
N ASP A 7 -2.77 19.94 1.16
CA ASP A 7 -1.42 19.54 1.60
C ASP A 7 -1.51 18.26 2.46
N VAL A 8 -1.99 17.16 1.85
CA VAL A 8 -1.98 15.84 2.48
C VAL A 8 -0.53 15.34 2.52
N PRO A 9 0.00 14.93 3.69
CA PRO A 9 1.36 14.41 3.77
C PRO A 9 1.54 13.21 2.84
N GLU A 10 2.69 13.13 2.17
CA GLU A 10 3.05 11.93 1.41
C GLU A 10 3.31 10.77 2.37
N CYS A 11 2.81 9.59 2.03
CA CYS A 11 3.09 8.41 2.84
C CYS A 11 4.58 8.15 2.88
N VAL A 12 5.14 7.96 4.07
CA VAL A 12 6.46 7.36 4.20
C VAL A 12 6.31 5.88 3.83
N VAL A 13 6.51 5.56 2.56
CA VAL A 13 6.54 4.17 2.11
C VAL A 13 7.76 3.53 2.77
N GLU A 14 7.54 2.59 3.68
CA GLU A 14 8.63 1.82 4.24
C GLU A 14 9.37 1.10 3.10
N VAL A 15 10.64 1.43 2.89
CA VAL A 15 11.43 0.78 1.85
C VAL A 15 11.74 -0.64 2.32
N GLY A 16 11.30 -1.64 1.55
CA GLY A 16 11.59 -3.04 1.86
C GLY A 16 10.52 -3.75 2.68
N CYS A 17 9.26 -3.40 2.45
CA CYS A 17 8.08 -4.14 2.86
C CYS A 17 7.35 -4.77 1.65
N VAL A 18 6.29 -5.57 1.90
CA VAL A 18 5.43 -6.14 0.87
C VAL A 18 4.01 -5.57 0.93
N ASP A 19 3.41 -5.31 -0.24
CA ASP A 19 2.01 -4.91 -0.35
C ASP A 19 1.10 -6.10 0.00
N SER A 20 0.02 -5.85 0.75
CA SER A 20 -0.99 -6.86 1.11
C SER A 20 -1.59 -7.61 -0.08
N SER A 21 -1.57 -7.02 -1.28
CA SER A 21 -2.00 -7.64 -2.53
C SER A 21 -0.96 -8.59 -3.14
N ASP A 22 0.33 -8.46 -2.81
CA ASP A 22 1.40 -9.37 -3.23
C ASP A 22 1.56 -10.52 -2.23
N THR A 23 0.55 -11.39 -2.18
CA THR A 23 0.50 -12.51 -1.23
C THR A 23 1.62 -13.52 -1.43
N LEU A 24 2.28 -13.53 -2.60
CA LEU A 24 3.43 -14.38 -2.89
C LEU A 24 4.77 -13.66 -2.68
N GLN A 25 4.75 -12.36 -2.39
CA GLN A 25 5.96 -11.55 -2.20
C GLN A 25 6.91 -11.59 -3.41
N LYS A 26 6.38 -11.75 -4.63
CA LYS A 26 7.19 -11.82 -5.87
C LYS A 26 7.76 -10.46 -6.26
N GLY A 27 7.03 -9.40 -5.94
CA GLY A 27 7.40 -8.01 -6.13
C GLY A 27 8.33 -7.50 -5.05
N TYR A 28 8.59 -8.27 -3.98
CA TYR A 28 9.47 -7.85 -2.90
C TYR A 28 10.90 -7.55 -3.40
N ARG A 29 11.36 -6.32 -3.17
CA ARG A 29 12.70 -5.85 -3.56
C ARG A 29 13.48 -5.23 -2.40
N GLY A 30 13.04 -5.46 -1.16
CA GLY A 30 13.76 -5.02 0.04
C GLY A 30 15.10 -5.71 0.25
N GLY A 31 15.83 -5.21 1.26
CA GLY A 31 17.19 -5.65 1.62
C GLY A 31 17.26 -6.70 2.74
N LEU A 32 16.13 -7.33 3.11
CA LEU A 32 16.14 -8.37 4.13
C LEU A 32 17.01 -9.55 3.68
N ALA A 33 17.99 -9.93 4.49
CA ALA A 33 19.00 -10.95 4.21
C ALA A 33 19.11 -12.02 5.31
N GLU A 34 18.02 -12.19 6.05
CA GLU A 34 17.89 -13.11 7.18
C GLU A 34 16.56 -13.86 7.10
N THR A 35 16.57 -15.15 7.45
CA THR A 35 15.37 -16.00 7.45
C THR A 35 14.53 -15.78 8.70
N SER A 36 13.31 -16.34 8.75
CA SER A 36 12.42 -16.25 9.91
C SER A 36 13.01 -16.80 11.21
N SER A 37 13.94 -17.77 11.12
CA SER A 37 14.65 -18.29 12.30
C SER A 37 15.95 -17.54 12.64
N GLY A 38 16.28 -16.47 11.91
CA GLY A 38 17.49 -15.68 12.14
C GLY A 38 18.73 -16.19 11.40
N LEU A 39 18.59 -17.06 10.39
CA LEU A 39 19.74 -17.57 9.64
C LEU A 39 20.14 -16.58 8.53
N THR A 40 21.43 -16.32 8.41
CA THR A 40 21.95 -15.48 7.34
C THR A 40 21.74 -16.15 5.98
N CYS A 41 21.17 -15.39 5.04
CA CYS A 41 20.96 -15.84 3.68
C CYS A 41 22.29 -16.00 2.92
N GLN A 42 22.37 -17.06 2.13
CA GLN A 42 23.41 -17.26 1.12
C GLN A 42 23.13 -16.36 -0.08
N ARG A 43 24.19 -15.79 -0.68
CA ARG A 43 24.08 -15.02 -1.92
C ARG A 43 23.56 -15.89 -3.07
N TRP A 44 22.68 -15.33 -3.88
CA TRP A 44 22.09 -16.03 -5.04
C TRP A 44 23.10 -16.36 -6.14
N ASP A 45 24.25 -15.68 -6.17
CA ASP A 45 25.37 -16.00 -7.07
C ASP A 45 26.38 -16.99 -6.46
N SER A 46 26.25 -17.33 -5.17
CA SER A 46 27.06 -18.34 -4.50
C SER A 46 26.50 -19.74 -4.72
N GLN A 47 27.37 -20.73 -4.84
CA GLN A 47 27.02 -22.15 -4.92
C GLN A 47 27.39 -22.94 -3.65
N SER A 48 27.75 -22.23 -2.57
CA SER A 48 28.16 -22.77 -1.28
C SER A 48 27.55 -21.98 -0.12
N PRO A 49 27.11 -22.63 0.98
CA PRO A 49 27.12 -24.10 1.19
C PRO A 49 26.04 -24.85 0.40
N GLN A 50 25.03 -24.16 -0.11
CA GLN A 50 23.90 -24.75 -0.80
C GLN A 50 24.04 -24.57 -2.32
N SER A 51 24.42 -25.61 -3.05
CA SER A 51 24.43 -25.54 -4.52
C SER A 51 23.00 -25.53 -5.08
N HIS A 52 22.73 -24.73 -6.11
CA HIS A 52 21.40 -24.52 -6.66
C HIS A 52 21.34 -23.95 -8.08
N THR A 53 20.18 -24.09 -8.71
CA THR A 53 19.89 -23.59 -10.07
C THR A 53 19.18 -22.23 -10.11
N ARG A 54 18.76 -21.69 -8.96
CA ARG A 54 18.08 -20.38 -8.89
C ARG A 54 19.09 -19.25 -8.96
N THR A 55 19.53 -18.94 -10.18
CA THR A 55 20.53 -17.92 -10.49
C THR A 55 19.90 -16.82 -11.35
N THR A 56 20.52 -15.65 -11.42
CA THR A 56 20.10 -14.55 -12.31
C THR A 56 20.06 -14.94 -13.78
N VAL A 57 20.78 -15.99 -14.19
CA VAL A 57 20.73 -16.54 -15.56
C VAL A 57 19.42 -17.30 -15.81
N ASN A 58 18.98 -18.11 -14.84
CA ASN A 58 17.77 -18.92 -14.99
C ASN A 58 16.50 -18.15 -14.62
N TYR A 59 16.62 -17.12 -13.77
CA TYR A 59 15.53 -16.30 -13.24
C TYR A 59 15.88 -14.80 -13.34
N PRO A 60 15.98 -14.23 -14.55
CA PRO A 60 16.48 -12.87 -14.76
C PRO A 60 15.58 -11.78 -14.16
N ASP A 61 14.27 -12.00 -14.14
CA ASP A 61 13.28 -10.99 -13.69
C ASP A 61 12.97 -11.06 -12.18
N SER A 62 13.54 -12.04 -11.48
CA SER A 62 13.26 -12.30 -10.06
C SER A 62 14.08 -11.43 -9.09
N GLY A 63 14.96 -10.56 -9.60
CA GLY A 63 15.71 -9.61 -8.77
C GLY A 63 16.63 -10.27 -7.74
N LEU A 64 17.24 -11.41 -8.11
CA LEU A 64 18.15 -12.22 -7.29
C LEU A 64 19.51 -11.53 -7.05
N ASN A 65 19.47 -10.36 -6.41
CA ASN A 65 20.63 -9.54 -6.08
C ASN A 65 21.14 -9.86 -4.67
N GLU A 66 22.47 -9.88 -4.50
CA GLU A 66 23.14 -10.18 -3.23
C GLU A 66 22.59 -11.47 -2.58
N ASN A 67 22.22 -11.42 -1.30
CA ASN A 67 21.60 -12.50 -0.54
C ASN A 67 20.21 -12.13 -0.03
N TYR A 68 19.53 -11.18 -0.68
CA TYR A 68 18.22 -10.72 -0.20
C TYR A 68 17.13 -11.76 -0.42
N CYS A 69 16.16 -11.84 0.48
CA CYS A 69 15.01 -12.73 0.35
C CYS A 69 14.22 -12.45 -0.92
N ARG A 70 13.89 -13.47 -1.71
CA ARG A 70 13.15 -13.35 -2.98
C ARG A 70 12.24 -14.56 -3.18
N ASN A 71 11.23 -14.40 -4.04
CA ASN A 71 10.40 -15.52 -4.49
C ASN A 71 10.50 -15.68 -6.03
N PRO A 72 11.53 -16.38 -6.54
CA PRO A 72 11.70 -16.60 -7.97
C PRO A 72 10.77 -17.66 -8.57
N ASP A 73 10.16 -18.50 -7.75
CA ASP A 73 9.58 -19.79 -8.16
C ASP A 73 8.17 -20.03 -7.61
N ASP A 74 7.45 -18.95 -7.27
CA ASP A 74 6.05 -18.97 -6.87
C ASP A 74 5.78 -19.79 -5.60
N GLU A 75 6.75 -19.80 -4.68
CA GLU A 75 6.64 -20.52 -3.43
C GLU A 75 5.52 -19.88 -2.57
N PRO A 76 4.52 -20.66 -2.11
CA PRO A 76 3.32 -20.12 -1.48
C PRO A 76 3.57 -19.48 -0.11
N GLY A 77 4.70 -19.79 0.53
CA GLY A 77 5.10 -19.17 1.81
C GLY A 77 5.74 -17.79 1.67
N GLY A 78 5.88 -17.26 0.43
CA GLY A 78 6.42 -15.94 0.17
C GLY A 78 7.92 -15.94 -0.15
N ALA A 79 8.59 -14.84 0.15
CA ALA A 79 10.01 -14.66 -0.09
C ALA A 79 10.85 -15.56 0.81
N TRP A 80 11.91 -16.11 0.24
CA TRP A 80 12.79 -17.05 0.92
C TRP A 80 14.24 -16.86 0.44
N CYS A 81 15.17 -17.54 1.08
CA CYS A 81 16.56 -17.59 0.62
C CYS A 81 17.20 -18.94 0.95
N TYR A 82 18.27 -19.30 0.23
CA TYR A 82 19.18 -20.34 0.70
C TYR A 82 19.87 -19.85 1.97
N THR A 83 20.21 -20.74 2.89
CA THR A 83 20.88 -20.34 4.14
C THR A 83 22.37 -20.64 4.10
N THR A 84 23.13 -19.93 4.91
CA THR A 84 24.55 -20.20 5.16
C THR A 84 24.78 -21.36 6.15
N ASP A 85 23.72 -21.93 6.74
CA ASP A 85 23.81 -23.16 7.54
C ASP A 85 23.81 -24.39 6.60
N PRO A 86 24.84 -25.25 6.63
CA PRO A 86 24.87 -26.48 5.85
C PRO A 86 23.69 -27.42 6.12
N ASN A 87 23.10 -27.38 7.32
CA ASN A 87 22.02 -28.27 7.74
C ASN A 87 20.62 -27.79 7.33
N LYS A 88 20.49 -26.52 6.93
CA LYS A 88 19.22 -25.92 6.51
C LYS A 88 19.37 -25.38 5.11
N ARG A 89 18.86 -26.12 4.13
CA ARG A 89 19.04 -25.75 2.71
C ARG A 89 18.48 -24.37 2.38
N TRP A 90 17.26 -24.09 2.80
CA TRP A 90 16.59 -22.82 2.57
C TRP A 90 15.52 -22.61 3.64
N GLU A 91 15.05 -21.38 3.78
CA GLU A 91 13.95 -21.03 4.66
C GLU A 91 13.27 -19.75 4.18
N TYR A 92 11.99 -19.59 4.56
CA TYR A 92 11.24 -18.36 4.36
C TYR A 92 11.80 -17.20 5.19
N CYS A 93 11.49 -15.99 4.75
CA CYS A 93 11.83 -14.78 5.46
C CYS A 93 10.58 -14.11 6.00
N ASP A 94 10.69 -13.50 7.17
CA ASP A 94 9.61 -12.69 7.76
C ASP A 94 9.66 -11.28 7.16
N VAL A 95 9.21 -11.17 5.90
CA VAL A 95 9.12 -9.89 5.20
C VAL A 95 8.00 -9.05 5.84
N PRO A 96 8.27 -7.81 6.28
CA PRO A 96 7.24 -6.95 6.85
C PRO A 96 6.21 -6.53 5.79
N GLU A 97 4.94 -6.49 6.16
CA GLU A 97 3.91 -5.86 5.34
C GLU A 97 4.08 -4.33 5.38
N CYS A 98 3.79 -3.68 4.26
CA CYS A 98 3.85 -2.23 4.18
C CYS A 98 2.78 -1.62 5.08
N VAL A 99 3.23 -0.86 6.08
CA VAL A 99 2.33 -0.04 6.88
C VAL A 99 1.92 1.14 6.00
N VAL A 100 0.69 1.12 5.52
CA VAL A 100 0.10 2.31 4.89
C VAL A 100 -0.22 3.28 6.02
N GLU A 101 0.54 4.35 6.16
CA GLU A 101 0.17 5.40 7.11
C GLU A 101 -1.25 5.90 6.80
N VAL A 102 -2.10 5.93 7.83
CA VAL A 102 -3.50 6.32 7.67
C VAL A 102 -3.57 7.84 7.66
N GLY A 103 -4.00 8.42 6.53
CA GLY A 103 -4.12 9.88 6.39
C GLY A 103 -3.06 10.55 5.52
N CYS A 104 -2.28 9.77 4.79
CA CYS A 104 -1.41 10.22 3.72
C CYS A 104 -1.88 9.65 2.37
N VAL A 105 -1.29 10.12 1.26
CA VAL A 105 -1.47 9.53 -0.07
C VAL A 105 -0.12 9.20 -0.70
N ASP A 106 -0.10 8.21 -1.59
CA ASP A 106 1.06 7.96 -2.46
C ASP A 106 1.26 9.18 -3.37
N SER A 107 2.50 9.61 -3.59
CA SER A 107 2.85 10.70 -4.53
C SER A 107 2.30 10.49 -5.96
N SER A 108 2.06 9.24 -6.36
CA SER A 108 1.44 8.86 -7.62
C SER A 108 -0.10 8.95 -7.60
N ASP A 109 -0.73 8.93 -6.42
CA ASP A 109 -2.17 9.10 -6.22
C ASP A 109 -2.55 10.59 -6.19
N THR A 110 -2.33 11.24 -7.33
CA THR A 110 -2.66 12.66 -7.57
C THR A 110 -4.15 12.99 -7.38
N LEU A 111 -5.02 11.99 -7.37
CA LEU A 111 -6.46 12.13 -7.17
C LEU A 111 -6.92 11.76 -5.75
N GLN A 112 -6.00 11.36 -4.87
CA GLN A 112 -6.30 10.96 -3.49
C GLN A 112 -7.38 9.86 -3.39
N LYS A 113 -7.45 8.94 -4.38
CA LYS A 113 -8.42 7.83 -4.39
C LYS A 113 -8.13 6.81 -3.30
N GLY A 114 -6.85 6.62 -2.99
CA GLY A 114 -6.33 5.75 -1.94
C GLY A 114 -6.36 6.39 -0.56
N TYR A 115 -6.75 7.67 -0.43
CA TYR A 115 -6.84 8.32 0.87
C TYR A 115 -7.83 7.58 1.78
N ARG A 116 -7.35 7.09 2.92
CA ARG A 116 -8.15 6.39 3.94
C ARG A 116 -8.04 7.04 5.33
N GLY A 117 -7.59 8.29 5.39
CA GLY A 117 -7.51 9.07 6.63
C GLY A 117 -8.86 9.41 7.24
N GLY A 118 -8.80 9.96 8.47
CA GLY A 118 -9.95 10.38 9.27
C GLY A 118 -10.36 11.85 9.13
N LEU A 119 -9.81 12.58 8.14
CA LEU A 119 -10.21 13.97 7.88
C LEU A 119 -11.70 14.02 7.53
N ALA A 120 -12.45 14.88 8.24
CA ALA A 120 -13.90 15.00 8.14
C ALA A 120 -14.35 16.48 8.06
N GLU A 121 -13.46 17.35 7.60
CA GLU A 121 -13.65 18.78 7.45
C GLU A 121 -13.20 19.21 6.05
N THR A 122 -13.94 20.15 5.45
CA THR A 122 -13.61 20.68 4.12
C THR A 122 -12.52 21.76 4.21
N SER A 123 -11.94 22.14 3.07
CA SER A 123 -10.98 23.25 2.95
C SER A 123 -11.48 24.60 3.48
N SER A 124 -12.80 24.79 3.61
CA SER A 124 -13.38 26.00 4.21
C SER A 124 -13.82 25.84 5.67
N GLY A 125 -13.53 24.68 6.29
CA GLY A 125 -13.87 24.38 7.68
C GLY A 125 -15.27 23.80 7.88
N LEU A 126 -15.95 23.33 6.82
CA LEU A 126 -17.30 22.77 6.94
C LEU A 126 -17.22 21.30 7.34
N THR A 127 -18.07 20.89 8.29
CA THR A 127 -18.17 19.49 8.69
C THR A 127 -18.77 18.65 7.58
N CYS A 128 -18.11 17.55 7.25
CA CYS A 128 -18.58 16.58 6.28
C CYS A 128 -19.85 15.86 6.76
N GLN A 129 -20.80 15.67 5.84
CA GLN A 129 -21.96 14.80 6.00
C GLN A 129 -21.52 13.33 5.88
N ARG A 130 -22.08 12.44 6.71
CA ARG A 130 -21.83 11.00 6.61
C ARG A 130 -22.30 10.46 5.26
N TRP A 131 -21.51 9.57 4.65
CA TRP A 131 -21.80 8.98 3.34
C TRP A 131 -23.04 8.07 3.34
N ASP A 132 -23.46 7.58 4.51
CA ASP A 132 -24.70 6.83 4.68
C ASP A 132 -25.92 7.73 4.97
N SER A 133 -25.71 9.04 5.21
CA SER A 133 -26.78 10.00 5.41
C SER A 133 -27.27 10.56 4.08
N GLN A 134 -28.57 10.82 4.00
CA GLN A 134 -29.22 11.47 2.84
C GLN A 134 -29.66 12.91 3.12
N SER A 135 -29.19 13.49 4.24
CA SER A 135 -29.54 14.84 4.70
C SER A 135 -28.29 15.56 5.29
N PRO A 136 -28.11 16.87 5.05
CA PRO A 136 -28.97 17.74 4.22
C PRO A 136 -28.87 17.50 2.71
N GLN A 137 -27.81 16.82 2.25
CA GLN A 137 -27.56 16.59 0.83
C GLN A 137 -27.91 15.15 0.46
N SER A 138 -29.01 14.92 -0.26
CA SER A 138 -29.30 13.59 -0.80
C SER A 138 -28.39 13.26 -1.98
N HIS A 139 -27.90 12.03 -2.07
CA HIS A 139 -26.90 11.61 -3.07
C HIS A 139 -26.84 10.10 -3.32
N THR A 140 -26.21 9.72 -4.43
CA THR A 140 -26.00 8.32 -4.85
C THR A 140 -24.63 7.76 -4.49
N ARG A 141 -23.71 8.57 -3.95
CA ARG A 141 -22.37 8.11 -3.54
C ARG A 141 -22.45 7.44 -2.17
N THR A 142 -22.85 6.17 -2.18
CA THR A 142 -23.04 5.33 -0.99
C THR A 142 -22.15 4.10 -1.09
N THR A 143 -21.90 3.44 0.04
CA THR A 143 -21.14 2.17 0.11
C THR A 143 -21.73 1.06 -0.77
N VAL A 144 -23.02 1.14 -1.12
CA VAL A 144 -23.68 0.20 -2.04
C VAL A 144 -23.27 0.45 -3.49
N ASN A 145 -23.15 1.72 -3.90
CA ASN A 145 -22.80 2.07 -5.28
C ASN A 145 -21.29 2.14 -5.50
N TYR A 146 -20.52 2.38 -4.43
CA TYR A 146 -19.07 2.56 -4.44
C TYR A 146 -18.41 1.75 -3.30
N PRO A 147 -18.44 0.40 -3.37
CA PRO A 147 -18.01 -0.47 -2.27
C PRO A 147 -16.50 -0.34 -1.94
N ASP A 148 -15.66 -0.12 -2.94
CA ASP A 148 -14.19 -0.10 -2.77
C ASP A 148 -13.63 1.29 -2.46
N SER A 149 -14.49 2.33 -2.45
CA SER A 149 -14.08 3.72 -2.25
C SER A 149 -13.90 4.10 -0.77
N GLY A 150 -14.11 3.16 0.16
CA GLY A 150 -13.87 3.37 1.59
C GLY A 150 -14.74 4.47 2.21
N LEU A 151 -16.00 4.59 1.77
CA LEU A 151 -17.00 5.58 2.19
C LEU A 151 -17.51 5.34 3.63
N ASN A 152 -16.58 5.31 4.59
CA ASN A 152 -16.85 5.10 6.01
C ASN A 152 -17.06 6.45 6.71
N GLU A 153 -18.04 6.49 7.64
CA GLU A 153 -18.42 7.69 8.39
C GLU A 153 -18.65 8.91 7.47
N ASN A 154 -18.02 10.05 7.79
CA ASN A 154 -18.03 11.28 7.03
C ASN A 154 -16.63 11.66 6.54
N TYR A 155 -15.72 10.71 6.44
CA TYR A 155 -14.34 11.02 6.07
C TYR A 155 -14.23 11.43 4.60
N CYS A 156 -13.32 12.33 4.27
CA CYS A 156 -13.06 12.79 2.91
C CYS A 156 -12.64 11.64 2.00
N ARG A 157 -13.26 11.51 0.82
CA ARG A 157 -12.97 10.43 -0.15
C ARG A 157 -13.10 10.93 -1.57
N ASN A 158 -12.52 10.20 -2.52
CA ASN A 158 -12.71 10.44 -3.95
C ASN A 158 -13.28 9.19 -4.67
N PRO A 159 -14.60 8.92 -4.55
CA PRO A 159 -15.21 7.74 -5.16
C PRO A 159 -15.42 7.84 -6.68
N ASP A 160 -15.31 9.04 -7.24
CA ASP A 160 -15.80 9.38 -8.58
C ASP A 160 -14.78 10.15 -9.44
N ASP A 161 -13.49 9.98 -9.11
CA ASP A 161 -12.36 10.48 -9.89
C ASP A 161 -12.35 12.01 -10.05
N GLU A 162 -12.85 12.73 -9.04
CA GLU A 162 -12.85 14.18 -9.03
C GLU A 162 -11.42 14.72 -9.10
N PRO A 163 -11.11 15.62 -10.05
CA PRO A 163 -9.75 16.09 -10.31
C PRO A 163 -9.16 16.93 -9.17
N GLY A 164 -10.01 17.44 -8.27
CA GLY A 164 -9.58 18.21 -7.10
C GLY A 164 -9.16 17.35 -5.90
N GLY A 165 -9.26 16.02 -5.99
CA GLY A 165 -8.88 15.11 -4.91
C GLY A 165 -10.05 14.68 -4.03
N ALA A 166 -9.76 14.32 -2.78
CA ALA A 166 -10.73 13.88 -1.79
C ALA A 166 -11.68 15.02 -1.40
N TRP A 167 -12.95 14.68 -1.29
CA TRP A 167 -14.02 15.63 -1.00
C TRP A 167 -15.10 14.98 -0.15
N CYS A 168 -16.05 15.78 0.31
CA CYS A 168 -17.24 15.27 1.00
C CYS A 168 -18.47 16.14 0.73
N TYR A 169 -19.66 15.56 0.92
CA TYR A 169 -20.87 16.36 1.10
C TYR A 169 -20.76 17.16 2.40
N THR A 170 -21.33 18.37 2.46
CA THR A 170 -21.26 19.18 3.68
C THR A 170 -22.56 19.13 4.47
N THR A 171 -22.47 19.39 5.77
CA THR A 171 -23.62 19.58 6.67
C THR A 171 -24.28 20.94 6.51
N ASP A 172 -23.73 21.87 5.71
CA ASP A 172 -24.38 23.13 5.34
C ASP A 172 -25.38 22.88 4.19
N PRO A 173 -26.68 23.18 4.37
CA PRO A 173 -27.67 23.08 3.30
C PRO A 173 -27.34 23.90 2.06
N ASN A 174 -26.57 24.99 2.19
CA ASN A 174 -26.22 25.91 1.10
C ASN A 174 -24.95 25.51 0.34
N LYS A 175 -24.13 24.63 0.90
CA LYS A 175 -22.92 24.12 0.25
C LYS A 175 -23.06 22.62 0.06
N ARG A 176 -23.40 22.19 -1.15
CA ARG A 176 -23.66 20.78 -1.41
C ARG A 176 -22.45 19.89 -1.10
N TRP A 177 -21.27 20.27 -1.57
CA TRP A 177 -20.04 19.52 -1.36
C TRP A 177 -18.85 20.46 -1.51
N GLU A 178 -17.70 20.03 -1.03
CA GLU A 178 -16.44 20.75 -1.17
C GLU A 178 -15.25 19.79 -1.03
N TYR A 179 -14.12 20.15 -1.64
CA TYR A 179 -12.85 19.46 -1.45
C TYR A 179 -12.36 19.63 -0.01
N CYS A 180 -11.69 18.60 0.49
CA CYS A 180 -11.06 18.66 1.79
C CYS A 180 -9.70 19.37 1.70
N ASP A 181 -9.02 19.56 2.83
CA ASP A 181 -7.63 20.01 2.94
C ASP A 181 -6.93 19.18 4.01
#